data_AF-W5PF49-F1
#
_entry.id   AF-W5PF49-F1
#
_cell.length_a   1.000
_cell.length_b   1.000
_cell.length_c   1.000
_cell.angle_alpha   90.00
_cell.angle_beta   90.00
_cell.angle_gamma   90.00
#
_symmetry.space_group_name_H-M   'P 1'
#
loop_
_entity.id
_entity.type
_entity.pdbx_description
1 polymer ?
#
loop_
_entity_poly.entity_id
_entity_poly.type
_entity_poly.pdbx_seq_one_letter_code
_entity_poly.pdbx_strand_id
1 'polypeptide(L)'
;SSLPRMDDIQLCNDIMDLKQELQNLVAIPEKEKTKLQKQREDELIQKIHKLVQKRDFLVDDAEVERLREQEEDKEMADFLRIKLKPLDKVTKSSASSRAEKKADPPPSKPTVAKTGLAL
;
A
#
# COMPACT_ATOMS: atom_id res chain seq x y z
N SER A 1 1.72 -0.57 -12.55
CA SER A 1 2.10 -1.99 -12.44
C SER A 1 1.22 -2.65 -11.36
N SER A 2 0.04 -3.18 -11.72
CA SER A 2 -0.92 -3.78 -10.77
C SER A 2 -0.92 -5.32 -10.74
N LEU A 3 -0.10 -5.94 -11.57
CA LEU A 3 0.01 -7.40 -11.72
C LEU A 3 0.47 -8.15 -10.44
N PRO A 4 1.47 -7.69 -9.64
CA PRO A 4 1.93 -8.48 -8.49
C PRO A 4 0.89 -8.61 -7.37
N ARG A 5 -0.07 -7.68 -7.29
CA ARG A 5 -1.12 -7.70 -6.26
C ARG A 5 -2.22 -8.72 -6.53
N MET A 6 -2.51 -9.02 -7.80
CA MET A 6 -3.49 -10.05 -8.16
C MET A 6 -2.95 -11.45 -7.87
N ASP A 7 -1.66 -11.67 -8.13
CA ASP A 7 -0.98 -12.94 -7.85
C ASP A 7 -0.88 -13.23 -6.35
N ASP A 8 -0.58 -12.21 -5.51
CA ASP A 8 -0.48 -12.35 -4.06
C ASP A 8 -1.82 -12.77 -3.40
N ILE A 9 -2.95 -12.18 -3.83
CA ILE A 9 -4.27 -12.53 -3.30
C ILE A 9 -4.61 -13.99 -3.62
N GLN A 10 -4.30 -14.43 -4.83
CA GLN A 10 -4.60 -15.80 -5.26
C GLN A 10 -3.72 -16.80 -4.50
N LEU A 11 -2.43 -16.49 -4.31
CA LEU A 11 -1.54 -17.28 -3.46
C LEU A 11 -2.04 -17.36 -2.01
N CYS A 12 -2.53 -16.25 -1.45
CA CYS A 12 -3.08 -16.25 -0.09
C CYS A 12 -4.29 -17.18 0.05
N ASN A 13 -5.21 -17.16 -0.91
CA ASN A 13 -6.38 -18.05 -0.92
C ASN A 13 -5.95 -19.51 -1.04
N ASP A 14 -5.09 -19.84 -2.01
CA ASP A 14 -4.60 -21.21 -2.22
C ASP A 14 -3.87 -21.74 -0.97
N ILE A 15 -3.04 -20.91 -0.33
CA ILE A 15 -2.35 -21.28 0.92
C ILE A 15 -3.35 -21.52 2.04
N MET A 16 -4.39 -20.69 2.16
CA MET A 16 -5.40 -20.82 3.21
C MET A 16 -6.21 -22.11 3.04
N ASP A 17 -6.63 -22.42 1.81
CA ASP A 17 -7.37 -23.65 1.51
C ASP A 17 -6.53 -24.91 1.77
N LEU A 18 -5.26 -24.92 1.32
CA LEU A 18 -4.34 -26.03 1.58
C LEU A 18 -4.05 -26.19 3.07
N LYS A 19 -3.90 -25.10 3.82
CA LYS A 19 -3.72 -25.14 5.28
C LYS A 19 -4.95 -25.69 5.97
N GLN A 20 -6.15 -25.34 5.52
CA GLN A 20 -7.40 -25.86 6.08
C GLN A 20 -7.52 -27.37 5.83
N GLU A 21 -7.18 -27.82 4.63
CA GLU A 21 -7.15 -29.26 4.31
C GLU A 21 -6.12 -30.00 5.17
N LEU A 22 -4.91 -29.44 5.33
CA LEU A 22 -3.87 -30.03 6.17
C LEU A 22 -4.29 -30.12 7.63
N GLN A 23 -4.93 -29.08 8.18
CA GLN A 23 -5.46 -29.10 9.55
C GLN A 23 -6.48 -30.23 9.75
N ASN A 24 -7.34 -30.49 8.77
CA ASN A 24 -8.31 -31.58 8.85
C ASN A 24 -7.65 -32.96 8.93
N LEU A 25 -6.53 -33.16 8.22
CA LEU A 25 -5.76 -34.40 8.28
C LEU A 25 -4.99 -34.52 9.60
N VAL A 26 -4.35 -33.44 10.05
CA VAL A 26 -3.56 -33.39 11.28
C VAL A 26 -4.44 -33.58 12.53
N ALA A 27 -5.72 -33.22 12.45
CA ALA A 27 -6.68 -33.47 13.52
C ALA A 27 -6.98 -34.97 13.74
N ILE A 28 -6.69 -35.84 12.78
CA ILE A 28 -6.85 -37.29 12.91
C ILE A 28 -5.71 -37.85 13.77
N PRO A 29 -5.98 -38.64 14.82
CA PRO A 29 -4.95 -39.28 15.61
C PRO A 29 -4.02 -40.15 14.75
N GLU A 30 -2.71 -40.09 15.02
CA GLU A 30 -1.68 -40.77 14.22
C GLU A 30 -1.86 -42.30 14.13
N LYS A 31 -2.49 -42.90 15.13
CA LYS A 31 -2.82 -44.34 15.20
C LYS A 31 -3.95 -44.72 14.23
N GLU A 32 -4.80 -43.76 13.88
CA GLU A 32 -5.97 -43.94 13.02
C GLU A 32 -5.71 -43.44 11.59
N LYS A 33 -4.59 -42.75 11.37
CA LYS A 33 -4.18 -42.31 10.04
C LYS A 33 -3.76 -43.48 9.14
N THR A 34 -4.38 -43.52 7.97
CA THR A 34 -3.97 -44.37 6.86
C THR A 34 -2.65 -43.90 6.25
N LYS A 35 -1.92 -44.79 5.56
CA LYS A 35 -0.70 -44.41 4.82
C LYS A 35 -0.97 -43.32 3.77
N LEU A 36 -2.13 -43.37 3.11
CA LEU A 36 -2.52 -42.38 2.11
C LEU A 36 -2.73 -40.99 2.72
N GLN A 37 -3.33 -40.91 3.92
CA GLN A 37 -3.48 -39.64 4.63
C GLN A 37 -2.12 -39.04 4.99
N LYS A 38 -1.16 -39.84 5.45
CA LYS A 38 0.21 -39.36 5.75
C LYS A 38 0.91 -38.84 4.49
N GLN A 39 0.82 -39.58 3.38
CA GLN A 39 1.34 -39.12 2.10
C GLN A 39 0.71 -37.80 1.64
N ARG A 40 -0.61 -37.67 1.82
CA ARG A 40 -1.32 -36.43 1.48
C ARG A 40 -0.90 -35.27 2.37
N GLU A 41 -0.66 -35.48 3.67
CA GLU A 41 -0.09 -34.45 4.55
C GLU A 41 1.27 -33.96 4.03
N ASP A 42 2.17 -34.88 3.68
CA ASP A 42 3.49 -34.54 3.13
C ASP A 42 3.37 -33.75 1.83
N GLU A 43 2.47 -34.15 0.93
CA GLU A 43 2.19 -33.42 -0.31
C GLU A 43 1.65 -32.01 -0.06
N LEU A 44 0.73 -31.85 0.88
CA LEU A 44 0.16 -30.55 1.25
C LEU A 44 1.23 -29.64 1.84
N ILE A 45 2.07 -30.15 2.74
CA ILE A 45 3.19 -29.39 3.32
C ILE A 45 4.13 -28.91 2.21
N GLN A 46 4.49 -29.78 1.26
CA GLN A 46 5.34 -29.40 0.13
C GLN A 46 4.70 -28.34 -0.78
N LYS A 47 3.40 -28.46 -1.07
CA LYS A 47 2.66 -27.46 -1.86
C LYS A 47 2.63 -26.11 -1.14
N ILE A 48 2.31 -26.09 0.15
CA ILE A 48 2.28 -24.87 0.96
C ILE A 48 3.66 -24.20 0.97
N HIS A 49 4.75 -24.96 1.19
CA HIS A 49 6.10 -24.41 1.13
C HIS A 49 6.42 -23.74 -0.21
N LYS A 50 6.06 -24.36 -1.33
CA LYS A 50 6.30 -23.78 -2.66
C LYS A 50 5.52 -22.48 -2.87
N LEU A 51 4.27 -22.42 -2.44
CA LEU A 51 3.45 -21.21 -2.57
C LEU A 51 3.96 -20.08 -1.67
N VAL A 52 4.38 -20.40 -0.44
CA VAL A 52 5.02 -19.42 0.46
C VAL A 52 6.29 -18.86 -0.15
N GLN A 53 7.16 -19.72 -0.70
CA GLN A 53 8.36 -19.27 -1.42
C GLN A 53 8.01 -18.34 -2.57
N LYS A 54 7.04 -18.71 -3.42
CA LYS A 54 6.59 -17.86 -4.52
C LYS A 54 6.11 -16.49 -4.03
N ARG A 55 5.35 -16.45 -2.93
CA ARG A 55 4.89 -15.19 -2.34
C ARG A 55 6.06 -14.37 -1.80
N ASP A 56 7.03 -14.99 -1.15
CA ASP A 56 8.20 -14.29 -0.63
C ASP A 56 8.97 -13.57 -1.77
N PHE A 57 9.12 -14.21 -2.94
CA PHE A 57 9.67 -13.54 -4.13
C PHE A 57 8.85 -12.31 -4.57
N LEU A 58 7.51 -12.39 -4.55
CA LEU A 58 6.66 -11.25 -4.92
C LEU A 58 6.78 -10.10 -3.91
N VAL A 59 7.00 -10.40 -2.64
CA VAL A 59 7.24 -9.39 -1.60
C VAL A 59 8.57 -8.70 -1.83
N ASP A 60 9.62 -9.46 -2.14
CA ASP A 60 10.94 -8.92 -2.47
C ASP A 60 10.87 -8.01 -3.70
N ASP A 61 10.19 -8.44 -4.77
CA ASP A 61 10.00 -7.62 -5.99
C ASP A 61 9.24 -6.32 -5.70
N ALA A 62 8.18 -6.37 -4.88
CA ALA A 62 7.42 -5.19 -4.50
C ALA A 62 8.25 -4.21 -3.65
N GLU A 63 9.13 -4.71 -2.79
CA GLU A 63 10.05 -3.87 -2.01
C GLU A 63 11.04 -3.15 -2.91
N VAL A 64 11.58 -3.84 -3.93
CA VAL A 64 12.47 -3.25 -4.92
C VAL A 64 11.76 -2.13 -5.71
N GLU A 65 10.53 -2.38 -6.17
CA GLU A 65 9.76 -1.36 -6.89
C GLU A 65 9.51 -0.12 -6.00
N ARG A 66 9.17 -0.32 -4.72
CA ARG A 66 8.96 0.81 -3.79
C ARG A 66 10.22 1.65 -3.61
N LEU A 67 11.38 1.01 -3.48
CA LEU A 67 12.66 1.73 -3.34
C LEU A 67 12.97 2.57 -4.58
N ARG A 68 12.69 2.02 -5.76
CA ARG A 68 12.88 2.72 -7.03
C ARG A 68 11.99 3.95 -7.14
N GLU A 69 10.68 3.81 -6.87
CA GLU A 69 9.74 4.95 -6.88
C GLU A 69 10.21 6.06 -5.94
N GLN A 70 10.70 5.71 -4.75
CA GLN A 70 11.20 6.69 -3.78
C GLN A 70 12.45 7.45 -4.26
N GLU A 71 13.34 6.79 -5.00
CA GLU A 71 14.53 7.42 -5.56
C GLU A 71 14.16 8.35 -6.73
N GLU A 72 13.26 7.93 -7.61
CA GLU A 72 12.72 8.74 -8.71
C GLU A 72 12.03 10.01 -8.18
N ASP A 73 11.21 9.89 -7.12
CA ASP A 73 10.54 11.02 -6.47
C ASP A 73 11.53 12.00 -5.83
N LYS A 74 12.59 11.48 -5.21
CA LYS A 74 13.64 12.30 -4.59
C LYS A 74 14.40 13.10 -5.64
N GLU A 75 14.79 12.47 -6.74
CA GLU A 75 15.46 13.16 -7.85
C GLU A 75 14.57 14.28 -8.42
N MET A 76 13.27 14.03 -8.56
CA MET A 76 12.32 15.04 -9.01
C MET A 76 12.21 16.21 -8.03
N ALA A 77 12.10 15.93 -6.73
CA ALA A 77 12.03 16.96 -5.69
C ALA A 77 13.30 17.81 -5.64
N ASP A 78 14.48 17.18 -5.75
CA ASP A 78 15.76 17.89 -5.76
C ASP A 78 15.92 18.74 -7.03
N PHE A 79 15.49 18.23 -8.18
CA PHE A 79 15.48 19.01 -9.43
C PHE A 79 14.61 20.26 -9.32
N LEU A 80 13.36 20.12 -8.84
CA LEU A 80 12.46 21.26 -8.64
C LEU A 80 13.03 22.26 -7.65
N ARG A 81 13.61 21.78 -6.55
CA ARG A 81 14.27 22.64 -5.57
C ARG A 81 15.39 23.45 -6.21
N ILE A 82 16.22 22.84 -7.06
CA ILE A 82 17.30 23.55 -7.77
C ILE A 82 16.71 24.59 -8.73
N LYS A 83 15.66 24.26 -9.49
CA LYS A 83 15.06 25.14 -10.51
C LYS A 83 14.22 26.27 -9.94
N LEU A 84 13.64 26.11 -8.75
CA LEU A 84 12.76 27.09 -8.09
C LEU A 84 13.50 28.01 -7.09
N LYS A 85 14.65 27.60 -6.56
CA LYS A 85 15.54 28.46 -5.75
C LYS A 85 15.80 29.87 -6.34
N PRO A 86 15.91 30.07 -7.67
CA PRO A 86 16.03 31.39 -8.27
C PRO A 86 14.75 32.24 -8.16
N LEU A 87 13.56 31.63 -8.18
CA LEU A 87 12.28 32.36 -8.11
C LEU A 87 11.97 32.87 -6.70
N ASP A 88 12.31 32.12 -5.65
CA ASP A 88 12.08 32.53 -4.25
C ASP A 88 12.75 33.87 -3.88
N LYS A 89 13.85 34.20 -4.56
CA LYS A 89 14.59 35.45 -4.37
C LYS A 89 13.88 36.65 -5.02
N VAL A 90 13.11 36.42 -6.08
CA VAL A 90 12.31 37.45 -6.78
C VAL A 90 10.99 37.73 -6.05
N THR A 91 10.39 36.72 -5.41
CA THR A 91 9.16 36.91 -4.63
C THR A 91 9.41 37.56 -3.27
N LYS A 92 10.57 37.31 -2.63
CA LYS A 92 10.92 37.99 -1.36
C LYS A 92 11.28 39.48 -1.53
N SER A 93 11.86 39.88 -2.66
CA SER A 93 12.15 41.30 -2.92
C SER A 93 10.87 42.11 -3.16
N SER A 94 9.80 41.52 -3.68
CA SER A 94 8.50 42.20 -3.84
C SER A 94 7.67 42.28 -2.55
N ALA A 95 7.93 41.41 -1.55
CA ALA A 95 7.21 41.42 -0.27
C ALA A 95 7.86 42.31 0.81
N SER A 96 9.12 42.72 0.65
CA SER A 96 9.82 43.54 1.65
C SER A 96 9.46 45.04 1.64
N SER A 97 8.62 45.50 0.70
CA SER A 97 8.21 46.91 0.59
C SER A 97 6.83 47.23 1.20
N ARG A 98 6.20 46.30 1.92
CA ARG A 98 4.89 46.56 2.54
C ARG A 98 4.75 45.97 3.93
N ALA A 99 5.60 46.44 4.85
CA ALA A 99 5.17 46.58 6.23
C ALA A 99 4.39 47.91 6.36
N GLU A 100 3.42 47.92 7.27
CA GLU A 100 2.54 49.02 7.68
C GLU A 100 1.29 49.26 6.81
N LYS A 101 0.19 48.60 7.20
CA LYS A 101 -0.92 49.29 7.89
C LYS A 101 -1.88 48.27 8.52
N LYS A 102 -2.07 48.42 9.83
CA LYS A 102 -3.15 47.86 10.64
C LYS A 102 -4.50 48.44 10.18
N ALA A 103 -5.54 47.60 10.08
CA ALA A 103 -6.95 48.01 10.17
C ALA A 103 -7.80 46.79 10.61
N ASP A 104 -8.70 47.03 11.56
CA ASP A 104 -9.53 46.10 12.35
C ASP A 104 -10.59 45.25 11.58
N PRO A 105 -11.16 44.18 12.17
CA PRO A 105 -12.37 43.48 11.70
C PRO A 105 -13.66 44.05 12.37
N PRO A 106 -14.93 43.60 12.11
CA PRO A 106 -15.74 43.22 10.91
C PRO A 106 -17.06 44.10 10.88
N PRO A 107 -18.25 43.80 10.23
CA PRO A 107 -19.16 42.66 10.55
C PRO A 107 -20.09 42.10 9.43
N SER A 108 -20.65 40.92 9.77
CA SER A 108 -21.98 40.34 9.41
C SER A 108 -22.27 39.68 8.05
N LYS A 109 -22.77 38.43 8.19
CA LYS A 109 -23.32 37.46 7.21
C LYS A 109 -24.55 38.00 6.45
N PRO A 110 -25.04 37.26 5.43
CA PRO A 110 -26.23 36.47 5.75
C PRO A 110 -26.12 35.00 5.37
N THR A 111 -26.65 34.18 6.28
CA THR A 111 -27.11 32.81 6.09
C THR A 111 -28.30 32.79 5.12
N VAL A 112 -28.29 31.93 4.11
CA VAL A 112 -29.47 31.23 3.57
C VAL A 112 -28.96 29.90 2.98
N ALA A 113 -29.16 28.77 3.66
CA ALA A 113 -30.35 27.93 3.71
C ALA A 113 -30.31 26.82 2.63
N LYS A 114 -30.28 25.60 3.16
CA LYS A 114 -30.36 24.29 2.52
C LYS A 114 -31.67 24.15 1.74
N THR A 115 -31.58 23.70 0.49
CA THR A 115 -32.71 23.07 -0.19
C THR A 115 -32.21 21.78 -0.83
N GLY A 116 -32.59 20.65 -0.22
CA GLY A 116 -32.62 19.38 -0.93
C GLY A 116 -33.89 19.31 -1.76
N LEU A 117 -33.82 18.68 -2.92
CA LEU A 117 -34.96 18.00 -3.51
C LEU A 117 -34.44 16.88 -4.40
N ALA A 118 -34.91 15.67 -4.13
CA ALA A 118 -34.76 14.51 -4.96
C ALA A 118 -35.78 14.57 -6.12
N LEU A 119 -35.38 14.06 -7.29
CA LEU A 119 -36.10 13.01 -8.00
C LEU A 119 -35.15 12.30 -8.96
#